data_AF-A0A9E1QQY1-F1
#
_entry.id   AF-A0A9E1QQY1-F1
#
_cell.length_a   1.000
_cell.length_b   1.000
_cell.length_c   1.000
_cell.angle_alpha   90.00
_cell.angle_beta   90.00
_cell.angle_gamma   90.00
#
_symmetry.space_group_name_H-M   'P 1'
#
loop_
_entity.id
_entity.type
_entity.pdbx_description
1 polymer ?
#
loop_
_entity_poly.entity_id
_entity_poly.type
_entity_poly.pdbx_seq_one_letter_code
_entity_poly.pdbx_strand_id
1 'polypeptide(L)'
;MLWEQSSQISPPHHINFNSIKGFEFLFQRAGFRDIQITTPGQLDVDIVKNFILNNPRPISCNRFIQTLIDHESTAKNFQKFLAENKLSSHAWILGKKD
;
A
#
# COMPACT_ATOMS: atom_id res chain seq x y z
N MET A 1 5.68 -3.59 6.14
CA MET A 1 4.23 -3.85 6.15
C MET A 1 3.81 -4.17 7.57
N LEU A 2 2.72 -3.54 8.05
CA LEU A 2 2.21 -3.72 9.42
C LEU A 2 1.35 -4.98 9.59
N TRP A 3 0.80 -5.53 8.50
CA TRP A 3 -0.01 -6.77 8.50
C TRP A 3 -1.09 -6.75 9.59
N GLU A 4 -1.11 -7.76 10.46
CA GLU A 4 -2.01 -7.92 11.63
C GLU A 4 -2.01 -6.70 12.57
N GLN A 5 -0.97 -5.87 12.54
CA GLN A 5 -0.85 -4.68 13.38
C GLN A 5 -1.44 -3.42 12.73
N SER A 6 -1.93 -3.52 11.50
CA SER A 6 -2.55 -2.40 10.79
C SER A 6 -3.96 -2.13 11.31
N SER A 7 -4.19 -0.91 11.81
CA SER A 7 -5.53 -0.44 12.19
C SER A 7 -6.49 -0.29 11.00
N GLN A 8 -5.99 -0.36 9.76
CA GLN A 8 -6.82 -0.27 8.55
C GLN A 8 -7.48 -1.60 8.16
N ILE A 9 -7.12 -2.70 8.82
CA ILE A 9 -7.78 -4.00 8.64
C ILE A 9 -8.75 -4.15 9.81
N SER A 10 -10.03 -3.81 9.59
CA SER A 10 -11.04 -3.78 10.66
C SER A 10 -12.36 -4.37 10.21
N PRO A 11 -12.55 -5.70 10.28
CA PRO A 11 -13.83 -6.33 9.96
C PRO A 11 -14.99 -5.74 10.80
N PRO A 12 -16.19 -5.53 10.22
CA PRO A 12 -16.65 -5.92 8.88
C PRO A 12 -16.24 -4.93 7.78
N HIS A 13 -15.49 -3.89 8.09
CA HIS A 13 -15.02 -2.90 7.14
C HIS A 13 -13.74 -3.43 6.44
N HIS A 14 -13.61 -3.20 5.14
CA HIS A 14 -12.46 -3.69 4.32
C HIS A 14 -12.36 -5.23 4.19
N ILE A 15 -13.44 -5.90 3.75
CA ILE A 15 -13.50 -7.37 3.61
C ILE A 15 -12.63 -7.89 2.46
N ASN A 16 -12.41 -7.09 1.40
CA ASN A 16 -11.77 -7.53 0.16
C ASN A 16 -10.46 -6.79 -0.11
N PHE A 17 -9.33 -7.48 0.11
CA PHE A 17 -8.00 -7.01 -0.27
C PHE A 17 -7.53 -7.74 -1.52
N ASN A 18 -7.83 -7.17 -2.69
CA ASN A 18 -7.40 -7.74 -3.96
C ASN A 18 -5.94 -7.37 -4.25
N SER A 19 -5.19 -8.33 -4.82
CA SER A 19 -3.92 -8.03 -5.47
C SER A 19 -4.17 -7.28 -6.79
N ILE A 20 -3.12 -6.70 -7.38
CA ILE A 20 -3.18 -6.09 -8.72
C ILE A 20 -3.78 -7.08 -9.74
N LYS A 21 -3.30 -8.33 -9.77
CA LYS A 21 -3.85 -9.38 -10.64
C LYS A 21 -5.30 -9.70 -10.31
N GLY A 22 -5.67 -9.67 -9.02
CA GLY A 22 -7.06 -9.86 -8.59
C GLY A 22 -7.99 -8.79 -9.18
N PHE A 23 -7.57 -7.53 -9.17
CA PHE A 23 -8.29 -6.44 -9.82
C PHE A 23 -8.36 -6.61 -11.34
N GLU A 24 -7.26 -6.99 -12.01
CA GLU A 24 -7.26 -7.27 -13.45
C GLU A 24 -8.30 -8.33 -13.81
N PHE A 25 -8.27 -9.49 -13.14
CA PHE A 25 -9.23 -10.55 -13.39
C PHE A 25 -10.67 -10.15 -13.07
N LEU A 26 -10.89 -9.41 -11.98
CA LEU A 26 -12.21 -8.93 -11.60
C LEU A 26 -12.81 -8.03 -12.68
N PHE A 27 -12.05 -7.06 -13.17
CA PHE A 27 -12.51 -6.10 -14.18
C PHE A 27 -12.71 -6.77 -15.55
N GLN A 28 -11.80 -7.66 -15.95
CA GLN A 28 -11.97 -8.46 -17.18
C GLN A 28 -13.26 -9.29 -17.13
N ARG A 29 -13.50 -9.99 -16.02
CA ARG A 29 -14.73 -10.78 -15.82
C ARG A 29 -16.00 -9.94 -15.82
N ALA A 30 -15.91 -8.68 -15.38
CA ALA A 30 -17.03 -7.73 -15.41
C ALA A 30 -17.25 -7.09 -16.81
N GLY A 31 -16.44 -7.47 -17.81
CA GLY A 31 -16.56 -7.01 -19.20
C GLY A 31 -15.83 -5.70 -19.51
N PHE A 32 -14.97 -5.21 -18.61
CA PHE A 32 -14.13 -4.05 -18.89
C PHE A 32 -12.91 -4.43 -19.72
N ARG A 33 -12.45 -3.49 -20.54
CA ARG A 33 -11.23 -3.54 -21.37
C ARG A 33 -10.32 -2.36 -21.02
N ASP A 34 -9.11 -2.33 -21.58
CA ASP A 34 -8.11 -1.27 -21.36
C ASP A 34 -7.87 -0.96 -19.88
N ILE A 35 -7.74 -2.02 -19.07
CA ILE A 35 -7.65 -1.90 -17.61
C ILE A 35 -6.30 -1.33 -17.21
N GLN A 36 -6.32 -0.18 -16.56
CA GLN A 36 -5.15 0.48 -15.98
C GLN A 36 -5.27 0.47 -14.46
N ILE A 37 -4.20 0.02 -13.80
CA ILE A 37 -4.14 -0.05 -12.34
C ILE A 37 -2.92 0.71 -11.86
N THR A 38 -3.15 1.64 -10.95
CA THR A 38 -2.11 2.39 -10.23
C THR A 38 -2.33 2.27 -8.72
N THR A 39 -1.30 2.53 -7.93
CA THR A 39 -1.40 2.62 -6.46
C THR A 39 -0.83 3.96 -6.00
N PRO A 40 -1.54 5.08 -6.20
CA PRO A 40 -1.01 6.42 -5.91
C PRO A 40 -0.97 6.75 -4.41
N GLY A 41 -1.13 5.79 -3.50
CA GLY A 41 -0.99 5.99 -2.06
C GLY A 41 0.26 6.79 -1.70
N GLN A 42 0.13 7.71 -0.73
CA GLN A 42 1.19 8.64 -0.33
C GLN A 42 1.54 8.57 1.16
N LEU A 43 0.77 7.81 1.95
CA LEU A 43 0.87 7.81 3.40
C LEU A 43 1.47 6.52 3.98
N ASP A 44 1.81 5.54 3.13
CA ASP A 44 2.23 4.21 3.56
C ASP A 44 3.47 4.25 4.48
N VAL A 45 4.49 5.01 4.07
CA VAL A 45 5.73 5.17 4.82
C VAL A 45 5.49 5.91 6.12
N ASP A 46 4.68 6.97 6.11
CA ASP A 46 4.34 7.74 7.30
C ASP A 46 3.53 6.93 8.31
N ILE A 47 2.60 6.08 7.85
CA ILE A 47 1.86 5.16 8.70
C ILE A 47 2.82 4.20 9.41
N VAL A 48 3.77 3.62 8.67
CA VAL A 48 4.78 2.71 9.25
C VAL A 48 5.67 3.46 10.24
N LYS A 49 6.13 4.67 9.90
CA LYS A 49 6.94 5.52 10.77
C LYS A 49 6.22 5.84 12.07
N ASN A 50 4.98 6.32 11.99
CA ASN A 50 4.14 6.62 13.14
C ASN A 50 3.84 5.38 13.99
N PHE A 51 3.63 4.23 13.36
CA PHE A 51 3.43 2.98 14.08
C PHE A 51 4.68 2.60 14.89
N ILE A 52 5.88 2.68 14.31
CA ILE A 52 7.15 2.36 14.98
C ILE A 52 7.41 3.31 16.15
N LEU A 53 7.17 4.61 15.98
CA LEU A 53 7.32 5.61 17.04
C LEU A 53 6.42 5.32 18.24
N ASN A 54 5.21 4.80 18.00
CA ASN A 54 4.24 4.50 19.04
C ASN A 54 4.29 3.05 19.56
N ASN A 55 5.03 2.14 18.89
CA ASN A 55 5.10 0.71 19.23
C ASN A 55 6.55 0.19 19.17
N PRO A 56 7.33 0.34 20.26
CA PRO A 56 8.77 0.06 20.27
C PRO A 56 9.18 -1.43 20.24
N ARG A 57 8.26 -2.38 20.05
CA ARG A 57 8.57 -3.82 19.87
C ARG A 57 7.46 -4.43 18.99
N PRO A 58 7.65 -4.84 17.72
CA PRO A 58 8.80 -5.62 17.21
C PRO A 58 9.44 -5.13 15.87
N ILE A 59 8.81 -4.23 15.10
CA ILE A 59 9.33 -3.72 13.81
C ILE A 59 10.49 -2.73 14.02
N SER A 60 10.50 -2.09 15.18
CA SER A 60 11.52 -1.17 15.68
C SER A 60 12.92 -1.80 15.77
N CYS A 61 13.08 -3.11 15.65
CA CYS A 61 14.38 -3.78 15.62
C CYS A 61 14.95 -3.97 14.21
N ASN A 62 14.22 -3.60 13.14
CA ASN A 62 14.72 -3.74 11.78
C ASN A 62 15.53 -2.49 11.35
N ARG A 63 16.86 -2.63 11.35
CA ARG A 63 17.80 -1.56 10.97
C ARG A 63 17.59 -1.02 9.56
N PHE A 64 17.20 -1.87 8.62
CA PHE A 64 16.92 -1.45 7.25
C PHE A 64 15.70 -0.53 7.19
N ILE A 65 14.62 -0.89 7.89
CA ILE A 65 13.41 -0.06 7.96
C ILE A 65 13.69 1.28 8.66
N GLN A 66 14.45 1.28 9.76
CA GLN A 66 14.89 2.52 10.42
C GLN A 66 15.63 3.43 9.43
N THR A 67 16.60 2.88 8.70
CA THR A 67 17.38 3.64 7.71
C THR A 67 16.50 4.28 6.63
N LEU A 68 15.42 3.61 6.23
CA LEU A 68 14.47 4.14 5.25
C LEU A 68 13.60 5.28 5.77
N ILE A 69 13.28 5.31 7.08
CA ILE A 69 12.31 6.26 7.68
C ILE A 69 12.95 7.40 8.48
N ASP A 70 14.23 7.27 8.86
CA ASP A 70 14.95 8.23 9.70
C ASP A 70 15.13 9.59 9.02
N HIS A 71 15.37 9.59 7.71
CA HIS A 71 15.52 10.82 6.92
C HIS A 71 14.29 11.08 6.05
N GLU A 72 13.78 12.32 6.07
CA GLU A 72 12.59 12.71 5.32
C GLU A 72 12.73 12.49 3.80
N SER A 73 13.90 12.78 3.23
CA SER A 73 14.17 12.57 1.81
C SER A 73 14.15 11.08 1.42
N THR A 74 14.78 10.22 2.24
CA THR A 74 14.76 8.77 2.03
C THR A 74 13.34 8.22 2.13
N ALA A 75 12.58 8.66 3.14
CA ALA A 75 11.19 8.26 3.34
C ALA A 75 10.31 8.64 2.14
N LYS A 76 10.43 9.88 1.65
CA LYS A 76 9.71 10.35 0.46
C LYS A 76 10.08 9.58 -0.81
N ASN A 77 11.37 9.33 -1.02
CA ASN A 77 11.83 8.55 -2.16
C ASN A 77 11.34 7.10 -2.09
N PHE A 78 11.30 6.52 -0.90
CA PHE A 78 10.75 5.18 -0.70
C PHE A 78 9.23 5.14 -0.94
N GLN A 79 8.48 6.14 -0.48
CA GLN A 79 7.05 6.26 -0.80
C GLN A 79 6.81 6.35 -2.31
N LYS A 80 7.61 7.18 -3.00
CA LYS A 80 7.56 7.29 -4.46
C LYS A 80 7.86 5.94 -5.14
N PHE A 81 8.90 5.22 -4.69
CA PHE A 81 9.21 3.89 -5.18
C PHE A 81 8.03 2.92 -5.02
N LEU A 82 7.35 2.93 -3.86
CA LEU A 82 6.17 2.08 -3.63
C LEU A 82 5.05 2.40 -4.63
N ALA A 83 4.75 3.68 -4.83
CA ALA A 83 3.71 4.12 -5.77
C ALA A 83 4.04 3.75 -7.23
N GLU A 84 5.27 3.98 -7.67
CA GLU A 84 5.72 3.68 -9.04
C GLU A 84 5.72 2.17 -9.35
N ASN A 85 5.89 1.33 -8.34
CA ASN A 85 5.97 -0.13 -8.49
C ASN A 85 4.67 -0.87 -8.15
N LYS A 86 3.54 -0.15 -7.99
CA LYS A 86 2.24 -0.74 -7.63
C LYS A 86 2.23 -1.45 -6.26
N LEU A 87 3.07 -0.98 -5.32
CA LEU A 87 3.25 -1.53 -3.98
C LEU A 87 2.64 -0.66 -2.87
N SER A 88 2.15 0.53 -3.22
CA SER A 88 1.44 1.41 -2.29
C SER A 88 0.02 0.95 -2.01
N SER A 89 -0.58 1.48 -0.94
CA SER A 89 -2.02 1.37 -0.72
C SER A 89 -2.82 2.24 -1.71
N HIS A 90 -4.15 2.20 -1.55
CA HIS A 90 -5.09 3.03 -2.30
C HIS A 90 -5.05 2.79 -3.82
N ALA A 91 -5.36 1.56 -4.23
CA ALA A 91 -5.40 1.17 -5.63
C ALA A 91 -6.48 1.95 -6.40
N TRP A 92 -6.10 2.49 -7.55
CA TRP A 92 -7.00 3.08 -8.53
C TRP A 92 -7.07 2.16 -9.74
N ILE A 93 -8.30 1.86 -10.17
CA ILE A 93 -8.55 1.01 -11.32
C ILE A 93 -9.43 1.79 -12.29
N LEU A 94 -8.92 2.01 -13.49
CA LEU A 94 -9.66 2.57 -14.61
C LEU A 94 -9.85 1.48 -15.65
N GLY A 95 -11.07 1.29 -16.14
CA GLY A 95 -11.38 0.37 -17.22
C GLY A 95 -12.44 0.97 -18.12
N LYS A 96 -12.37 0.65 -19.41
CA LYS A 96 -13.35 1.06 -20.41
C LYS A 96 -14.39 -0.04 -20.59
N LYS A 97 -15.66 0.32 -20.66
CA LYS A 97 -16.76 -0.58 -21.00
C LYS A 97 -17.53 0.03 -22.16
N ASP A 98 -17.87 -0.81 -23.14
CA ASP A 98 -18.72 -0.42 -24.26
C ASP A 98 -20.17 -0.23 -23.83
#